data_AF-A0A7Y6BV79-F1
#
_entry.id   AF-A0A7Y6BV79-F1
#
_cell.length_a   1.000
_cell.length_b   1.000
_cell.length_c   1.000
_cell.angle_alpha   90.00
_cell.angle_beta   90.00
_cell.angle_gamma   90.00
#
_symmetry.space_group_name_H-M   'P 1'
#
loop_
_entity.id
_entity.type
_entity.pdbx_description
1 polymer ?
#
loop_
_entity_poly.entity_id
_entity_poly.type
_entity_poly.pdbx_seq_one_letter_code
_entity_poly.pdbx_strand_id
1 'polypeptide(L)'
;MEIENEIAEAESAHRLEEVRVLEQKRSDLINTFTRDELMVIETVMKVGQSERGYRYHFNSDEIELIHLPIELTGPELMQKYSYYLVHKTKQELAKGIEDNTIVSRLLKEGMEILKL
;
A
#
# COMPACT_ATOMS: atom_id res chain seq x y z
N MET A 1 4.08 -1.26 9.91
CA MET A 1 3.49 0.03 10.26
C MET A 1 2.47 -0.24 11.34
N GLU A 2 2.61 0.38 12.50
CA GLU A 2 1.75 0.10 13.66
C GLU A 2 0.30 0.56 13.41
N ILE A 3 0.11 1.74 12.78
CA ILE A 3 -1.20 2.34 12.49
C ILE A 3 -2.16 1.38 11.77
N GLU A 4 -1.68 0.57 10.84
CA GLU A 4 -2.54 -0.29 10.03
C GLU A 4 -2.96 -1.56 10.76
N ASN A 5 -2.07 -2.10 11.59
CA ASN A 5 -2.42 -3.19 12.51
C ASN A 5 -3.42 -2.69 13.55
N GLU A 6 -3.22 -1.47 14.06
CA GLU A 6 -4.14 -0.81 14.99
C GLU A 6 -5.54 -0.61 14.36
N ILE A 7 -5.63 -0.22 13.07
CA ILE A 7 -6.92 -0.11 12.36
C ILE A 7 -7.61 -1.48 12.30
N ALA A 8 -6.92 -2.52 11.82
CA ALA A 8 -7.51 -3.85 11.70
C ALA A 8 -7.97 -4.42 13.06
N GLU A 9 -7.20 -4.18 14.12
CA GLU A 9 -7.57 -4.55 15.48
C GLU A 9 -8.80 -3.77 15.97
N ALA A 10 -8.85 -2.46 15.75
CA ALA A 10 -9.98 -1.62 16.14
C ALA A 10 -11.27 -1.96 15.37
N GLU A 11 -11.17 -2.27 14.08
CA GLU A 11 -12.28 -2.76 13.25
C GLU A 11 -12.82 -4.09 13.76
N SER A 12 -11.94 -5.05 14.05
CA SER A 12 -12.31 -6.38 14.58
C SER A 12 -13.01 -6.29 15.94
N ALA A 13 -12.71 -5.25 16.71
CA ALA A 13 -13.31 -4.98 18.01
C ALA A 13 -14.48 -3.97 17.96
N HIS A 14 -14.92 -3.57 16.76
CA HIS A 14 -16.02 -2.62 16.54
C HIS A 14 -15.84 -1.24 17.22
N ARG A 15 -14.59 -0.78 17.38
CA ARG A 15 -14.26 0.52 17.99
C ARG A 15 -14.24 1.63 16.94
N LEU A 16 -15.41 2.00 16.43
CA LEU A 16 -15.57 2.90 15.27
C LEU A 16 -14.90 4.27 15.42
N GLU A 17 -14.94 4.87 16.62
CA GLU A 17 -14.30 6.18 16.85
C GLU A 17 -12.77 6.08 16.78
N GLU A 18 -12.21 4.97 17.26
CA GLU A 18 -10.77 4.70 17.20
C GLU A 18 -10.31 4.45 15.76
N VAL A 19 -11.09 3.69 14.99
CA VAL A 19 -10.86 3.49 13.54
C VAL A 19 -10.77 4.85 12.85
N ARG A 20 -11.72 5.75 13.09
CA ARG A 20 -11.75 7.08 12.46
C ARG A 20 -10.51 7.92 12.80
N VAL A 21 -10.06 7.89 14.06
CA VAL A 21 -8.84 8.60 14.49
C VAL A 21 -7.60 8.03 13.80
N LEU A 22 -7.51 6.70 13.70
CA LEU A 22 -6.39 6.02 13.07
C LEU A 22 -6.37 6.23 11.54
N GLU A 23 -7.53 6.22 10.89
CA GLU A 23 -7.66 6.56 9.46
C GLU A 23 -7.22 8.01 9.18
N GLN A 24 -7.58 8.96 10.05
CA GLN A 24 -7.12 10.34 9.91
C GLN A 24 -5.60 10.43 10.09
N LYS A 25 -5.04 9.74 11.09
CA LYS A 25 -3.58 9.70 11.33
C LYS A 25 -2.83 9.10 10.15
N ARG A 26 -3.40 8.06 9.50
CA ARG A 26 -2.88 7.48 8.26
C ARG A 26 -2.91 8.50 7.12
N SER A 27 -4.03 9.18 6.93
CA SER A 27 -4.16 10.22 5.88
C SER A 27 -3.15 11.35 6.08
N ASP A 28 -3.00 11.83 7.32
CA ASP A 28 -2.03 12.87 7.66
C ASP A 28 -0.61 12.42 7.31
N LEU A 29 -0.24 11.18 7.64
CA LEU A 29 1.06 10.59 7.29
C LEU A 29 1.27 10.52 5.77
N ILE A 30 0.31 9.98 5.02
CA ILE A 30 0.39 9.88 3.54
C ILE A 30 0.60 11.27 2.94
N ASN A 31 -0.08 12.28 3.48
CA ASN A 31 0.05 13.65 2.99
C ASN A 31 1.40 14.31 3.30
N THR A 32 2.22 13.76 4.21
CA THR A 32 3.60 14.23 4.42
C THR A 32 4.55 13.84 3.28
N PHE A 33 4.27 12.75 2.57
CA PHE A 33 5.15 12.27 1.50
C PHE A 33 5.15 13.20 0.28
N THR A 34 6.28 13.21 -0.42
CA THR A 34 6.43 13.86 -1.72
C THR A 34 5.70 13.08 -2.80
N ARG A 35 5.47 13.72 -3.95
CA ARG A 35 4.82 13.09 -5.10
C ARG A 35 5.58 11.84 -5.57
N ASP A 36 6.90 11.91 -5.63
CA ASP A 36 7.72 10.82 -6.15
C ASP A 36 7.78 9.64 -5.18
N GLU A 37 7.78 9.90 -3.87
CA GLU A 37 7.63 8.86 -2.85
C GLU A 37 6.26 8.18 -2.96
N LEU A 38 5.18 8.95 -3.13
CA LEU A 38 3.84 8.39 -3.36
C LEU A 38 3.76 7.59 -4.67
N MET A 39 4.49 7.99 -5.72
CA MET A 39 4.57 7.20 -6.96
C MET A 39 5.26 5.86 -6.73
N VAL A 40 6.35 5.82 -5.97
CA VAL A 40 7.02 4.56 -5.62
C VAL A 40 6.10 3.68 -4.78
N ILE A 41 5.44 4.25 -3.77
CA ILE A 41 4.47 3.54 -2.93
C ILE A 41 3.32 2.97 -3.78
N GLU A 42 2.65 3.77 -4.62
CA GLU A 42 1.56 3.27 -5.47
C GLU A 42 2.08 2.23 -6.49
N THR A 43 3.30 2.36 -6.98
CA THR A 43 3.93 1.36 -7.85
C THR A 43 4.11 0.04 -7.11
N VAL A 44 4.66 0.07 -5.89
CA VAL A 44 4.81 -1.11 -5.03
C VAL A 44 3.47 -1.73 -4.71
N MET A 45 2.42 -0.92 -4.50
CA MET A 45 1.06 -1.41 -4.31
C MET A 45 0.55 -2.18 -5.54
N LYS A 46 0.71 -1.60 -6.74
CA LYS A 46 0.23 -2.22 -7.99
C LYS A 46 1.03 -3.45 -8.40
N VAL A 47 2.36 -3.37 -8.28
CA VAL A 47 3.27 -4.49 -8.54
C VAL A 47 3.05 -5.58 -7.50
N GLY A 48 3.01 -5.24 -6.22
CA GLY A 48 2.71 -6.18 -5.15
C GLY A 48 1.33 -6.84 -5.29
N GLN A 49 0.32 -6.17 -5.86
CA GLN A 49 -0.96 -6.80 -6.14
C GLN A 49 -0.95 -7.69 -7.40
N SER A 50 -0.17 -7.31 -8.43
CA SER A 50 -0.22 -7.96 -9.76
C SER A 50 0.85 -9.03 -9.96
N GLU A 51 2.00 -8.90 -9.31
CA GLU A 51 3.14 -9.83 -9.40
C GLU A 51 3.14 -10.83 -8.24
N ARG A 52 2.32 -10.63 -7.20
CA ARG A 52 2.10 -11.69 -6.20
C ARG A 52 1.24 -12.79 -6.81
N GLY A 53 1.78 -14.00 -6.81
CA GLY A 53 1.05 -15.17 -7.25
C GLY A 53 -0.08 -15.47 -6.28
N TYR A 54 -1.29 -15.63 -6.81
CA TYR A 54 -2.40 -16.21 -6.07
C TYR A 54 -2.40 -17.71 -6.33
N ARG A 55 -2.27 -18.52 -5.28
CA ARG A 55 -2.50 -19.97 -5.39
C ARG A 55 -3.92 -20.28 -4.94
N TYR A 56 -4.70 -20.77 -5.90
CA TYR A 56 -6.05 -21.29 -5.66
C TYR A 56 -5.96 -22.79 -5.41
N HIS A 57 -6.54 -23.25 -4.29
CA HIS A 57 -6.62 -24.68 -3.97
C HIS A 57 -7.92 -25.26 -4.53
N PHE A 58 -7.85 -26.41 -5.21
CA PHE A 58 -8.96 -27.00 -5.96
C PHE A 58 -10.23 -27.34 -5.14
N ASN A 59 -10.17 -27.29 -3.80
CA ASN A 59 -11.29 -27.60 -2.89
C ASN A 59 -11.34 -26.67 -1.67
N SER A 60 -10.83 -25.44 -1.77
CA SER A 60 -10.87 -24.47 -0.67
C SER A 60 -11.15 -23.08 -1.22
N ASP A 61 -11.96 -22.31 -0.48
CA ASP A 61 -12.12 -20.87 -0.72
C ASP A 61 -10.91 -20.06 -0.22
N GLU A 62 -9.94 -20.74 0.42
CA GLU A 62 -8.69 -20.13 0.84
C GLU A 62 -7.79 -19.82 -0.36
N ILE A 63 -7.39 -18.56 -0.47
CA ILE A 63 -6.43 -18.07 -1.44
C ILE A 63 -5.09 -17.88 -0.71
N GLU A 64 -4.08 -18.66 -1.10
CA GLU A 64 -2.71 -18.45 -0.61
C GLU A 64 -2.06 -17.31 -1.41
N LEU A 65 -1.63 -16.27 -0.70
CA LEU A 65 -0.84 -15.18 -1.26
C LEU A 65 0.65 -15.58 -1.27
N ILE A 66 1.20 -15.79 -2.45
CA ILE A 66 2.64 -16.01 -2.63
C ILE A 66 3.33 -14.66 -2.55
N HIS A 67 4.09 -14.46 -1.48
CA HIS A 67 4.94 -13.29 -1.30
C HIS A 67 6.22 -13.43 -2.12
N LEU A 68 6.28 -12.74 -3.26
CA LEU A 68 7.52 -12.50 -3.97
C LEU A 68 8.07 -11.14 -3.53
N PRO A 69 9.32 -11.07 -3.02
CA PRO A 69 9.92 -9.80 -2.62
C PRO A 69 10.16 -8.92 -3.85
N ILE A 70 9.90 -7.62 -3.72
CA ILE A 70 10.29 -6.63 -4.72
C ILE A 70 11.78 -6.33 -4.51
N GLU A 71 12.63 -6.82 -5.40
CA GLU A 71 14.09 -6.62 -5.34
C GLU A 71 14.55 -5.27 -5.95
N LEU A 72 13.63 -4.53 -6.58
CA LEU A 72 13.92 -3.27 -7.24
C LEU A 72 13.98 -2.11 -6.24
N THR A 73 14.93 -1.20 -6.46
CA THR A 73 15.00 0.08 -5.76
C THR A 73 13.92 1.05 -6.23
N GLY A 74 13.64 2.10 -5.46
CA GLY A 74 12.72 3.17 -5.85
C GLY A 74 12.98 3.74 -7.26
N PRO A 75 14.23 4.13 -7.61
CA PRO A 75 14.55 4.59 -8.95
C PRO A 75 14.29 3.56 -10.07
N GLU A 76 14.60 2.28 -9.83
CA GLU A 76 14.37 1.22 -10.82
C GLU A 76 12.87 0.94 -11.03
N LEU A 77 12.08 0.98 -9.95
CA LEU A 77 10.63 0.90 -10.02
C LEU A 77 10.06 2.05 -10.85
N MET A 78 10.54 3.26 -10.61
CA MET A 78 10.14 4.43 -11.39
C MET A 78 10.53 4.29 -12.86
N GLN A 79 11.72 3.81 -13.18
CA GLN A 79 12.10 3.61 -14.58
C GLN A 79 11.20 2.59 -15.29
N LYS A 80 10.80 1.52 -14.60
CA LYS A 80 10.04 0.41 -15.19
C LYS A 80 8.53 0.67 -15.26
N TYR A 81 7.96 1.37 -14.28
CA TYR A 81 6.49 1.48 -14.12
C TYR A 81 5.95 2.92 -14.07
N SER A 82 6.80 3.94 -14.07
CA SER A 82 6.35 5.35 -13.96
C SER A 82 5.40 5.78 -15.06
N TYR A 83 5.42 5.19 -16.25
CA TYR A 83 4.56 5.62 -17.37
C TYR A 83 3.07 5.59 -17.01
N TYR A 84 2.65 4.67 -16.13
CA TYR A 84 1.26 4.56 -15.68
C TYR A 84 0.85 5.60 -14.65
N LEU A 85 1.82 6.26 -14.00
CA LEU A 85 1.59 7.15 -12.84
C LEU A 85 2.13 8.56 -13.08
N VAL A 86 2.93 8.78 -14.11
CA VAL A 86 3.62 10.06 -14.39
C VAL A 86 2.65 11.22 -14.61
N HIS A 87 1.42 10.94 -15.05
CA HIS A 87 0.39 11.95 -15.27
C HIS A 87 -0.39 12.31 -13.99
N LYS A 88 -0.26 11.53 -12.92
CA LYS A 88 -0.99 11.77 -11.68
C LYS A 88 -0.34 12.88 -10.85
N THR A 89 -1.19 13.67 -10.20
CA THR A 89 -0.84 14.66 -9.19
C THR A 89 -0.56 14.01 -7.83
N LYS A 90 0.08 14.75 -6.92
CA LYS A 90 0.31 14.28 -5.53
C LYS A 90 -1.01 13.85 -4.87
N GLN A 91 -2.06 14.66 -5.03
CA GLN A 91 -3.36 14.43 -4.43
C GLN A 91 -4.04 13.16 -4.99
N GLU A 92 -3.95 12.93 -6.29
CA GLU A 92 -4.50 11.72 -6.92
C GLU A 92 -3.75 10.46 -6.50
N LEU A 93 -2.44 10.54 -6.28
CA LEU A 93 -1.64 9.44 -5.75
C LEU A 93 -2.01 9.15 -4.29
N ALA A 94 -2.04 10.19 -3.44
CA ALA A 94 -2.40 10.06 -2.02
C ALA A 94 -3.79 9.43 -1.84
N LYS A 95 -4.79 9.94 -2.56
CA LYS A 95 -6.15 9.40 -2.55
C LYS A 95 -6.18 7.95 -3.04
N GLY A 96 -5.45 7.63 -4.11
CA GLY A 96 -5.38 6.27 -4.64
C GLY A 96 -4.76 5.26 -3.67
N ILE A 97 -3.84 5.71 -2.82
CA ILE A 97 -3.26 4.91 -1.75
C ILE A 97 -4.27 4.74 -0.61
N GLU A 98 -4.98 5.80 -0.22
CA GLU A 98 -6.01 5.75 0.84
C GLU A 98 -7.21 4.85 0.48
N ASP A 99 -7.67 4.87 -0.76
CA ASP A 99 -8.86 4.15 -1.22
C ASP A 99 -8.63 2.63 -1.44
N ASN A 100 -7.39 2.13 -1.29
CA ASN A 100 -7.06 0.74 -1.59
C ASN A 100 -7.25 -0.18 -0.38
N THR A 101 -8.07 -1.22 -0.47
CA THR A 101 -8.34 -2.12 0.68
C THR A 101 -7.12 -2.87 1.23
N ILE A 102 -5.98 -2.84 0.53
CA ILE A 102 -4.70 -3.47 0.93
C ILE A 102 -3.65 -2.39 1.25
N VAL A 103 -4.04 -1.20 1.74
CA VAL A 103 -3.10 -0.12 2.10
C VAL A 103 -1.98 -0.64 3.00
N SER A 104 -2.34 -1.43 4.01
CA SER A 104 -1.47 -1.76 5.14
C SER A 104 -0.14 -2.42 4.79
N ARG A 105 -0.21 -3.50 3.99
CA ARG A 105 0.95 -4.33 3.67
C ARG A 105 1.85 -3.67 2.63
N LEU A 106 1.26 -2.94 1.70
CA LEU A 106 1.95 -2.41 0.53
C LEU A 106 2.49 -1.00 0.77
N LEU A 107 1.80 -0.18 1.58
CA LEU A 107 2.32 1.09 2.06
C LEU A 107 3.57 0.87 2.92
N LYS A 108 3.55 -0.14 3.82
CA LYS A 108 4.73 -0.52 4.62
C LYS A 108 5.92 -0.89 3.73
N GLU A 109 5.72 -1.75 2.74
CA GLU A 109 6.78 -2.20 1.82
C GLU A 109 7.32 -1.05 0.96
N GLY A 110 6.44 -0.14 0.51
CA GLY A 110 6.85 1.07 -0.20
C GLY A 110 7.73 1.98 0.67
N MET A 111 7.36 2.17 1.94
CA MET A 111 8.18 2.92 2.90
C MET A 111 9.53 2.24 3.15
N GLU A 112 9.57 0.90 3.29
CA GLU A 112 10.81 0.14 3.47
C GLU A 112 11.76 0.31 2.27
N ILE A 113 11.25 0.28 1.03
CA ILE A 113 12.02 0.51 -0.19
C ILE A 113 12.58 1.94 -0.24
N LEU A 114 11.80 2.91 0.23
CA LEU A 114 12.20 4.32 0.30
C LEU A 114 13.09 4.64 1.52
N LYS A 115 13.19 3.72 2.48
CA LYS A 115 13.87 3.90 3.77
C LYS A 115 13.28 5.05 4.60
N LEU A 116 11.95 5.16 4.58
CA LEU A 116 11.13 6.14 5.31
C LEU A 116 10.56 5.57 6.61
#